data_AF-A0A1Q7B683-F1
#
_entry.id   AF-A0A1Q7B683-F1
#
_cell.length_a   1.000
_cell.length_b   1.000
_cell.length_c   1.000
_cell.angle_alpha   90.00
_cell.angle_beta   90.00
_cell.angle_gamma   90.00
#
_symmetry.space_group_name_H-M   'P 1'
#
loop_
_entity.id
_entity.type
_entity.pdbx_description
1 polymer ?
#
loop_
_entity_poly.entity_id
_entity_poly.type
_entity_poly.pdbx_seq_one_letter_code
_entity_poly.pdbx_strand_id
1 'polypeptide(L)' 'MIRAGSVLAVTCNFRFEIRPEDEIVELQAEHHAAHVCRECLVLLTVHRRIHHMKVEKVIVEMAERRPVLAEA' A
#
# COMPACT_ATOMS: atom_id res chain seq x y z
N MET A 1 -28.19 7.46 -19.82
CA MET A 1 -27.83 7.23 -18.40
C MET A 1 -26.72 6.20 -18.36
N ILE A 2 -25.46 6.64 -18.35
CA ILE A 2 -24.31 5.74 -18.12
C ILE A 2 -24.11 5.73 -16.61
N ARG A 3 -24.52 4.63 -15.94
CA ARG A 3 -24.07 4.36 -14.57
C ARG A 3 -22.59 3.99 -14.68
N ALA A 4 -21.70 4.97 -14.57
CA ALA A 4 -20.34 4.68 -14.15
C ALA A 4 -20.47 4.15 -12.72
N GLY A 5 -20.41 2.83 -12.55
CA GLY A 5 -20.25 2.25 -11.22
C GLY A 5 -19.02 2.90 -10.61
N SER A 6 -19.17 3.53 -9.44
CA SER A 6 -18.05 4.12 -8.71
C SER A 6 -17.07 2.99 -8.38
N VAL A 7 -16.01 2.85 -9.17
CA VAL A 7 -14.92 1.95 -8.83
C VAL A 7 -14.27 2.55 -7.60
N LEU A 8 -14.45 1.91 -6.45
CA LEU A 8 -13.77 2.30 -5.23
C LEU A 8 -12.26 2.19 -5.50
N ALA A 9 -11.54 3.23 -5.12
CA ALA A 9 -10.11 3.33 -5.32
C ALA A 9 -9.44 3.67 -4.01
N VAL A 10 -8.29 3.05 -3.75
CA VAL A 10 -7.53 3.17 -2.51
C VAL A 10 -6.09 3.54 -2.86
N THR A 11 -5.47 4.34 -2.01
CA THR A 11 -4.07 4.72 -2.17
C THR A 11 -3.16 3.60 -1.66
N CYS A 12 -2.23 3.15 -2.50
CA CYS A 12 -1.17 2.22 -2.09
C CYS A 12 -0.19 2.91 -1.12
N ASN A 13 0.00 2.39 0.09
CA ASN A 13 0.89 2.95 1.10
C ASN A 13 2.39 2.89 0.72
N PHE A 14 2.77 2.11 -0.30
CA PHE A 14 4.16 1.99 -0.70
C PHE A 14 4.63 3.11 -1.63
N ARG A 15 3.86 3.37 -2.71
CA ARG A 15 4.19 4.37 -3.74
C ARG A 15 3.24 5.57 -3.77
N PHE A 16 2.17 5.55 -2.97
CA PHE A 16 1.12 6.58 -2.94
C PHE A 16 0.34 6.73 -4.26
N GLU A 17 0.31 5.67 -5.06
CA GLU A 17 -0.50 5.59 -6.28
C GLU A 17 -1.95 5.21 -5.94
N ILE A 18 -2.92 5.85 -6.58
CA ILE A 18 -4.34 5.48 -6.48
C ILE A 18 -4.57 4.25 -7.37
N ARG A 19 -5.14 3.18 -6.80
CA ARG A 19 -5.44 1.93 -7.52
C ARG A 19 -6.87 1.48 -7.26
N PRO A 20 -7.49 0.74 -8.19
CA PRO A 20 -8.77 0.07 -7.95
C PRO A 20 -8.70 -0.81 -6.69
N GLU A 21 -9.76 -0.84 -5.89
CA GLU A 21 -9.80 -1.61 -4.64
C GLU A 21 -9.57 -3.12 -4.84
N ASP A 22 -9.99 -3.68 -5.98
CA ASP A 22 -9.80 -5.10 -6.32
C ASP A 22 -8.34 -5.47 -6.68
N GLU A 23 -7.50 -4.46 -6.90
CA GLU A 23 -6.05 -4.59 -7.08
C GLU A 23 -5.25 -4.43 -5.77
N ILE A 24 -5.94 -4.14 -4.66
CA ILE A 24 -5.33 -3.89 -3.35
C ILE A 24 -5.34 -5.16 -2.49
N VAL A 25 -4.25 -5.31 -1.74
CA VAL A 25 -4.12 -6.29 -0.66
C VAL A 25 -3.94 -5.51 0.64
N GLU A 26 -4.76 -5.82 1.63
CA GLU A 26 -4.58 -5.30 2.98
C GLU A 26 -3.61 -6.19 3.76
N LEU A 27 -2.60 -5.56 4.34
CA LEU A 27 -1.62 -6.19 5.22
C LEU A 27 -1.87 -5.69 6.64
N GLN A 28 -1.91 -6.61 7.61
CA GLN A 28 -2.16 -6.28 9.01
C GLN A 28 -0.99 -6.70 9.89
N ALA A 29 -0.63 -5.83 10.84
CA ALA A 29 0.31 -6.13 11.92
C ALA A 29 -0.08 -5.35 13.17
N GLU A 30 -0.33 -6.06 14.27
CA GLU A 30 -0.80 -5.48 15.54
C GLU A 30 -2.08 -4.63 15.35
N HIS A 31 -1.97 -3.31 15.53
CA HIS A 31 -3.04 -2.33 15.36
C HIS A 31 -2.93 -1.51 14.06
N HIS A 32 -2.03 -1.91 13.15
CA HIS A 32 -1.75 -1.21 11.91
C HIS A 32 -2.25 -2.01 10.71
N ALA A 33 -2.81 -1.28 9.74
CA ALA A 33 -3.19 -1.81 8.44
C ALA A 33 -2.51 -0.98 7.34
N ALA A 34 -2.00 -1.66 6.31
CA ALA A 34 -1.42 -1.04 5.12
C ALA A 34 -2.05 -1.63 3.86
N HIS A 35 -2.48 -0.76 2.95
CA HIS A 35 -3.03 -1.10 1.65
C HIS A 35 -1.92 -1.07 0.60
N VAL A 36 -1.72 -2.18 -0.11
CA VAL A 36 -0.66 -2.30 -1.11
C VAL A 36 -1.20 -2.94 -2.37
N CYS A 37 -0.90 -2.36 -3.53
CA CYS A 37 -1.26 -2.99 -4.81
C CYS A 37 -0.42 -4.25 -5.09
N ARG A 38 -0.95 -5.17 -5.89
CA ARG A 38 -0.28 -6.46 -6.19
C ARG A 38 1.16 -6.32 -6.68
N GLU A 39 1.43 -5.33 -7.53
CA GLU A 39 2.78 -5.05 -8.05
C GLU A 39 3.74 -4.65 -6.92
N CYS A 40 3.30 -3.75 -6.04
CA CYS A 40 4.10 -3.30 -4.90
C CYS A 40 4.29 -4.40 -3.85
N LEU A 41 3.33 -5.32 -3.69
CA LEU A 41 3.46 -6.47 -2.79
C LEU A 41 4.64 -7.38 -3.19
N VAL A 42 4.84 -7.60 -4.49
CA VAL A 42 5.98 -8.37 -5.01
C VAL A 42 7.30 -7.66 -4.66
N LEU A 43 7.38 -6.36 -4.94
CA LEU A 43 8.58 -5.57 -4.63
C LEU A 43 8.90 -5.58 -3.13
N LEU A 44 7.89 -5.40 -2.28
CA LEU A 44 8.03 -5.46 -0.82
C LEU A 44 8.56 -6.81 -0.37
N THR A 45 8.01 -7.91 -0.92
CA THR A 45 8.42 -9.28 -0.59
C THR A 45 9.90 -9.51 -0.90
N VAL A 46 10.37 -9.03 -2.05
CA VAL A 46 11.79 -9.12 -2.44
C VAL A 46 12.66 -8.21 -1.58
N HIS A 47 12.30 -6.93 -1.45
CA HIS A 47 13.05 -5.94 -0.70
C HIS A 47 13.23 -6.35 0.77
N ARG A 48 12.16 -6.78 1.45
CA ARG A 48 12.26 -7.24 2.85
C ARG A 48 13.19 -8.43 3.01
N ARG A 49 13.26 -9.32 2.02
CA ARG A 49 14.11 -10.51 2.07
C ARG A 49 15.58 -10.15 1.93
N ILE A 50 15.90 -9.25 0.99
CA ILE A 50 17.26 -8.74 0.77
C ILE A 50 17.77 -7.98 2.00
N HIS A 51 16.90 -7.16 2.61
CA HIS A 51 17.27 -6.33 3.76
C HIS A 51 16.99 -7.00 5.12
N HIS A 52 16.63 -8.29 5.13
CA HIS A 52 16.31 -9.06 6.35
C HIS A 52 15.30 -8.37 7.29
N MET A 53 14.34 -7.65 6.72
CA MET A 53 13.34 -6.92 7.49
C MET A 53 12.19 -7.83 7.93
N LYS A 54 11.78 -7.67 9.19
CA LYS A 54 10.56 -8.27 9.71
C LYS A 54 9.34 -7.70 8.98
N VAL A 55 8.38 -8.56 8.64
CA VAL A 55 7.21 -8.13 7.85
C VAL A 55 6.35 -7.15 8.64
N GLU A 56 6.23 -7.36 9.95
CA GLU A 56 5.49 -6.53 10.88
C GLU A 56 6.03 -5.10 10.90
N LYS A 57 7.36 -4.96 10.97
CA LYS A 57 8.02 -3.65 10.94
C LYS A 57 7.74 -2.91 9.63
N VAL A 58 7.77 -3.62 8.49
CA VAL A 58 7.48 -3.03 7.17
C VAL A 58 6.02 -2.56 7.10
N ILE A 59 5.07 -3.33 7.64
CA ILE A 59 3.65 -2.95 7.67
C ILE A 59 3.44 -1.69 8.50
N VAL A 60 4.01 -1.62 9.71
CA VAL A 60 3.94 -0.44 10.58
C VAL A 60 4.53 0.79 9.88
N GLU A 61 5.74 0.67 9.34
CA GLU A 61 6.40 1.77 8.62
C GLU A 61 5.57 2.28 7.44
N MET A 62 4.92 1.40 6.67
CA MET A 62 4.04 1.80 5.57
C MET A 62 2.74 2.45 6.04
N ALA A 63 2.11 1.91 7.09
CA ALA A 63 0.87 2.43 7.64
C ALA A 63 1.03 3.85 8.19
N GLU A 64 2.18 4.15 8.80
CA GLU A 64 2.50 5.46 9.37
C GLU A 64 3.03 6.46 8.34
N ARG A 65 3.52 5.98 7.17
CA ARG A 65 4.13 6.83 6.15
C ARG A 65 3.12 7.76 5.51
N ARG A 66 3.43 9.06 5.51
CA ARG A 66 2.66 10.08 4.79
C ARG A 66 3.38 10.45 3.49
N PRO A 67 2.64 10.72 2.39
CA PRO A 67 3.25 11.30 1.21
C PRO A 67 3.83 12.67 1.58
N VAL A 68 5.11 12.88 1.30
CA VAL A 68 5.71 14.22 1.39
C VAL A 68 5.17 14.99 0.19
N LEU A 69 4.21 15.89 0.44
CA LEU A 69 3.81 16.89 -0.55
C LEU A 69 5.04 17.76 -0.78
N ALA A 70 5.65 17.64 -1.96
CA ALA A 70 6.59 18.66 -2.41
C ALA A 70 5.78 19.96 -2.51
N GLU A 71 6.09 20.93 -1.65
CA GLU A 71 5.55 22.28 -1.77
C GLU A 71 5.94 22.79 -3.17
N ALA A 72 4.93 23.15 -3.96
CA ALA A 72 5.06 23.70 -5.31
C ALA A 72 5.44 25.18 -5.27
#